data_AF-A0A2T2R7K9-F1
#
_entry.id   AF-A0A2T2R7K9-F1
#
_cell.length_a   1.000
_cell.length_b   1.000
_cell.length_c   1.000
_cell.angle_alpha   90.00
_cell.angle_beta   90.00
_cell.angle_gamma   90.00
#
_symmetry.space_group_name_H-M   'P 1'
#
loop_
_entity.id
_entity.type
_entity.pdbx_description
1 polymer ?
#
loop_
_entity_poly.entity_id
_entity_poly.type
_entity_poly.pdbx_seq_one_letter_code
_entity_poly.pdbx_strand_id
1 'polypeptide(L)'
;MAEGFARTLGRDGKINVASAGLEASQVHPTAIQVMWEAGIDISQQTSNSLNEYKPENYNIVVSLCGCGVNLPPEWLTREVFQDWQLDDPDGQSLDTFRRVRDEIKQRVEGLIANDTNA
;
A
#
# COMPACT_ATOMS: atom_id res chain seq x y z
N MET A 1 4.66 -3.62 0.11
CA MET A 1 3.75 -4.77 0.32
C MET A 1 2.34 -4.50 -0.21
N ALA A 2 1.65 -3.45 0.26
CA ALA A 2 0.29 -3.12 -0.19
C ALA A 2 0.16 -2.94 -1.70
N GLU A 3 1.07 -2.19 -2.33
CA GLU A 3 1.10 -2.06 -3.80
C GLU A 3 1.21 -3.40 -4.51
N GLY A 4 2.07 -4.31 -4.04
CA GLY A 4 2.21 -5.64 -4.62
C GLY A 4 0.90 -6.43 -4.61
N PHE A 5 0.18 -6.43 -3.49
CA PHE A 5 -1.14 -7.06 -3.42
C PHE A 5 -2.15 -6.37 -4.32
N ALA A 6 -2.26 -5.05 -4.27
CA ALA A 6 -3.25 -4.31 -5.04
C ALA A 6 -3.01 -4.46 -6.56
N ARG A 7 -1.76 -4.45 -7.03
CA ARG A 7 -1.43 -4.75 -8.44
C ARG A 7 -1.75 -6.18 -8.84
N THR A 8 -1.54 -7.13 -7.93
CA THR A 8 -1.75 -8.56 -8.21
C THR A 8 -3.24 -8.91 -8.24
N LEU A 9 -4.00 -8.39 -7.27
CA LEU A 9 -5.43 -8.62 -7.13
C LEU A 9 -6.25 -7.75 -8.08
N GLY A 10 -5.77 -6.55 -8.41
CA GLY A 10 -6.37 -5.63 -9.38
C GLY A 10 -6.16 -5.99 -10.85
N ARG A 11 -5.73 -7.22 -11.16
CA ARG A 11 -5.30 -7.68 -12.49
C ARG A 11 -6.36 -7.63 -13.61
N ASP A 12 -7.58 -7.20 -13.32
CA ASP A 12 -8.59 -6.88 -14.34
C ASP A 12 -8.32 -5.57 -15.10
N GLY A 13 -7.19 -4.89 -14.83
CA GLY A 13 -6.74 -3.72 -15.59
C GLY A 13 -7.57 -2.45 -15.37
N LYS A 14 -8.47 -2.47 -14.39
CA LYS A 14 -9.36 -1.35 -14.06
C LYS A 14 -8.79 -0.39 -13.03
N ILE A 15 -7.78 -0.81 -12.26
CA ILE A 15 -7.22 0.00 -11.17
C ILE A 15 -5.74 0.33 -11.40
N ASN A 16 -5.43 1.62 -11.37
CA ASN A 16 -4.06 2.10 -11.36
C ASN A 16 -3.58 2.21 -9.92
N VAL A 17 -2.59 1.40 -9.56
CA VAL A 17 -2.00 1.39 -8.23
C VAL A 17 -0.67 2.14 -8.27
N ALA A 18 -0.47 3.04 -7.32
CA ALA A 18 0.81 3.68 -7.04
C ALA A 18 1.04 3.64 -5.52
N SER A 19 2.30 3.49 -5.10
CA SER A 19 2.71 3.81 -3.74
C SER A 19 3.62 5.02 -3.72
N ALA A 20 3.49 5.77 -2.64
CA ALA A 20 4.32 6.92 -2.34
C ALA A 20 4.69 6.89 -0.86
N GLY A 21 5.93 7.24 -0.57
CA GLY A 21 6.42 7.46 0.78
C GLY A 21 6.59 8.94 1.08
N LEU A 22 6.68 9.27 2.37
CA LEU A 22 7.22 10.56 2.81
C LEU A 22 8.70 10.69 2.43
N GLU A 23 9.42 9.56 2.39
CA GLU A 23 10.79 9.48 1.91
C GLU A 23 10.91 8.44 0.79
N ALA A 24 11.73 8.79 -0.22
CA ALA A 24 12.08 7.87 -1.28
C ALA A 24 13.07 6.84 -0.73
N SER A 25 12.66 5.58 -0.70
CA SER A 25 13.49 4.48 -0.20
C SER A 25 13.29 3.23 -1.06
N GLN A 26 14.28 2.34 -1.01
CA GLN A 26 14.16 1.03 -1.62
C GLN A 26 13.27 0.12 -0.77
N VAL A 27 12.68 -0.86 -1.43
CA VAL A 27 11.87 -1.86 -0.75
C VAL A 27 12.75 -2.66 0.21
N HIS A 28 12.31 -2.77 1.47
CA HIS A 28 13.05 -3.50 2.48
C HIS A 28 13.29 -4.98 2.05
N PRO A 29 14.51 -5.52 2.11
CA PRO A 29 14.81 -6.89 1.67
C PRO A 29 13.92 -7.95 2.33
N THR A 30 13.63 -7.79 3.62
CA THR A 30 12.69 -8.65 4.36
C THR A 30 11.27 -8.59 3.79
N ALA A 31 10.80 -7.41 3.36
CA ALA A 31 9.50 -7.27 2.72
C ALA A 31 9.46 -7.99 1.37
N ILE A 32 10.56 -7.95 0.59
CA ILE A 32 10.69 -8.72 -0.65
C ILE A 32 10.58 -10.22 -0.34
N GLN A 33 11.30 -10.70 0.67
CA GLN A 33 11.30 -12.11 1.07
C GLN A 33 9.90 -12.60 1.46
N VAL A 34 9.19 -11.92 2.35
CA VAL A 34 7.86 -12.36 2.81
C VAL A 34 6.79 -12.24 1.72
N MET A 35 6.94 -11.31 0.78
CA MET A 35 6.04 -11.19 -0.37
C MET A 35 6.32 -12.27 -1.41
N TRP A 36 7.59 -12.64 -1.60
CA TRP A 36 7.97 -13.79 -2.41
C TRP A 36 7.37 -15.10 -1.87
N GLU A 37 7.33 -15.29 -0.55
CA GLU A 37 6.61 -16.42 0.07
C GLU A 37 5.12 -16.45 -0.31
N ALA A 38 4.51 -15.28 -0.50
CA ALA A 38 3.12 -15.13 -0.94
C ALA A 38 2.96 -15.17 -2.48
N GLY A 39 4.04 -15.43 -3.23
CA GLY A 39 4.04 -15.48 -4.69
C GLY A 39 4.03 -14.13 -5.40
N ILE A 40 4.37 -13.04 -4.70
CA ILE A 40 4.36 -11.68 -5.23
C ILE A 40 5.78 -11.11 -5.21
N ASP A 41 6.31 -10.83 -6.38
CA ASP A 41 7.59 -10.15 -6.50
C ASP A 41 7.40 -8.62 -6.40
N ILE A 42 8.00 -8.03 -5.36
CA ILE A 42 8.02 -6.58 -5.15
C ILE A 42 9.42 -5.98 -5.29
N SER A 43 10.40 -6.76 -5.74
CA SER A 43 11.81 -6.32 -5.86
C SER A 43 12.00 -5.13 -6.80
N GLN A 44 11.14 -5.00 -7.81
CA GLN A 44 11.16 -3.93 -8.81
C GLN A 44 10.29 -2.72 -8.42
N GLN A 45 9.65 -2.74 -7.25
CA GLN A 45 8.88 -1.59 -6.77
C GLN A 45 9.81 -0.54 -6.19
N THR A 46 9.39 0.72 -6.25
CA THR A 46 10.14 1.85 -5.67
C THR A 46 9.19 2.71 -4.86
N SER A 47 9.65 3.20 -3.70
CA SER A 47 8.94 4.25 -2.98
C SER A 47 9.30 5.58 -3.62
N ASN A 48 8.45 6.09 -4.50
CA ASN A 48 8.63 7.42 -5.08
C ASN A 48 8.09 8.48 -4.11
N SER A 49 8.53 9.73 -4.28
CA SER A 49 8.09 10.82 -3.40
C SER A 49 6.62 11.14 -3.64
N LEU A 50 5.84 11.38 -2.58
CA LEU A 50 4.44 11.81 -2.69
C LEU A 50 4.25 13.04 -3.59
N ASN A 51 5.23 13.96 -3.60
CA ASN A 51 5.24 15.18 -4.41
C ASN A 51 5.28 14.93 -5.93
N GLU A 52 5.68 13.74 -6.38
CA GLU A 52 5.69 13.38 -7.81
C GLU A 52 4.29 13.02 -8.31
N TYR A 53 3.37 12.74 -7.39
CA TYR A 53 2.01 12.34 -7.70
C TYR A 53 1.02 13.48 -7.50
N LYS A 54 -0.02 13.48 -8.31
CA LYS A 54 -1.13 14.43 -8.19
C LYS A 54 -2.34 13.73 -7.58
N PRO A 55 -2.90 14.24 -6.47
CA PRO A 55 -4.06 13.63 -5.81
C PRO A 55 -5.30 13.61 -6.71
N GLU A 56 -5.41 14.51 -7.69
CA GLU A 56 -6.53 14.57 -8.64
C GLU A 56 -6.65 13.32 -9.53
N ASN A 57 -5.56 12.58 -9.71
CA ASN A 57 -5.54 11.37 -10.52
C ASN A 57 -5.95 10.11 -9.75
N TYR A 58 -6.22 10.23 -8.45
CA TYR A 58 -6.50 9.11 -7.56
C TYR A 58 -7.78 9.35 -6.76
N ASN A 59 -8.77 8.47 -6.93
CA ASN A 59 -10.03 8.50 -6.18
C ASN A 59 -9.88 7.91 -4.77
N ILE A 60 -9.00 6.92 -4.62
CA ILE A 60 -8.82 6.15 -3.39
C ILE A 60 -7.41 6.40 -2.85
N VAL A 61 -7.34 6.84 -1.60
CA VAL A 61 -6.09 7.06 -0.87
C VAL A 61 -6.09 6.21 0.39
N VAL A 62 -5.05 5.41 0.56
CA VAL A 62 -4.86 4.56 1.73
C VAL A 62 -3.57 4.95 2.43
N SER A 63 -3.69 5.39 3.69
CA SER A 63 -2.57 5.57 4.60
C SER A 63 -2.26 4.24 5.29
N LEU A 64 -0.99 3.82 5.28
CA LEU A 64 -0.55 2.55 5.88
C LEU A 64 -0.08 2.72 7.32
N CYS A 65 0.60 3.83 7.64
CA CYS A 65 1.39 3.95 8.88
C CYS A 65 0.60 4.50 10.08
N GLY A 66 -0.70 4.77 9.96
CA GLY A 66 -1.45 5.48 11.00
C GLY A 66 -1.09 6.96 11.15
N CYS A 67 -0.16 7.45 10.33
CA CYS A 67 0.21 8.86 10.24
C CYS A 67 -0.67 9.61 9.22
N GLY A 68 -1.86 9.12 8.88
CA GLY A 68 -2.73 9.73 7.86
C GLY A 68 -2.95 11.23 8.08
N VAL A 69 -2.90 11.68 9.34
CA VAL A 69 -2.97 13.09 9.76
C VAL A 69 -1.80 13.98 9.31
N ASN A 70 -0.65 13.41 8.93
CA ASN A 70 0.52 14.16 8.45
C ASN A 70 0.57 14.27 6.91
N LEU A 71 -0.39 13.67 6.19
CA LEU A 71 -0.49 13.86 4.75
C LEU A 71 -1.07 15.24 4.43
N PRO A 72 -0.67 15.86 3.31
CA PRO A 72 -1.26 17.14 2.89
C PRO A 72 -2.79 17.03 2.74
N PRO A 73 -3.57 18.08 3.08
CA PRO A 73 -5.04 18.05 3.08
C PRO A 73 -5.67 17.63 1.74
N GLU A 74 -5.00 17.91 0.63
CA GLU A 74 -5.40 17.47 -0.71
C GLU A 74 -5.56 15.95 -0.84
N TRP A 75 -4.77 15.15 -0.12
CA TRP A 75 -4.86 13.69 -0.13
C TRP A 75 -5.98 13.18 0.79
N LEU A 76 -6.33 13.94 1.82
CA LEU A 76 -7.39 13.62 2.79
C LEU A 76 -8.79 13.92 2.26
N THR A 77 -8.89 14.79 1.26
CA THR A 77 -10.16 15.23 0.65
C THR A 77 -10.58 14.37 -0.54
N ARG A 78 -9.94 13.22 -0.75
CA ARG A 78 -10.34 12.29 -1.81
C ARG A 78 -11.64 11.56 -1.45
N GLU A 79 -12.27 10.98 -2.47
CA GLU A 79 -13.57 10.31 -2.37
C GLU A 79 -13.55 9.16 -1.36
N VAL A 80 -12.47 8.38 -1.37
CA VAL A 80 -12.23 7.34 -0.37
C VAL A 80 -10.87 7.58 0.26
N PHE A 81 -10.88 7.88 1.56
CA PHE A 81 -9.67 7.90 2.39
C PHE A 81 -9.78 6.84 3.48
N GLN A 82 -8.80 5.94 3.55
CA GLN A 82 -8.69 4.97 4.64
C GLN A 82 -7.33 5.08 5.32
N ASP A 83 -7.32 5.00 6.66
CA ASP A 83 -6.09 4.82 7.41
C ASP A 83 -6.09 3.43 8.02
N TRP A 84 -5.08 2.64 7.65
CA TRP A 84 -4.98 1.27 8.10
C TRP A 84 -4.24 1.10 9.42
N GLN A 85 -3.54 2.14 9.90
CA GLN A 85 -2.84 2.12 11.19
C GLN A 85 -2.03 0.83 11.41
N LEU A 86 -1.31 0.40 10.38
CA LEU A 86 -0.50 -0.81 10.43
C LEU A 86 0.77 -0.52 11.23
N ASP A 87 1.17 -1.50 12.04
CA ASP A 87 2.45 -1.46 12.73
C ASP A 87 3.59 -1.48 11.71
N ASP A 88 4.61 -0.66 11.94
CA ASP A 88 5.85 -0.72 11.17
C ASP A 88 6.61 -2.01 11.51
N PRO A 89 6.75 -2.94 10.56
CA PRO A 89 7.51 -4.15 10.80
C PRO A 89 9.03 -3.92 10.75
N ASP A 90 9.50 -2.73 10.34
CA ASP A 90 10.94 -2.45 10.27
C ASP A 90 11.64 -2.66 11.62
N GLY A 91 12.81 -3.28 11.59
CA GLY A 91 13.55 -3.69 12.79
C GLY A 91 12.89 -4.80 13.63
N GLN A 92 11.73 -5.35 13.22
CA GLN A 92 11.05 -6.44 13.93
C GLN A 92 11.35 -7.82 13.33
N SER A 93 10.80 -8.86 13.98
CA SER A 93 10.93 -10.25 13.54
C SER A 93 10.24 -10.52 12.19
N LEU A 94 10.69 -11.57 11.49
CA LEU A 94 10.06 -12.06 10.26
C LEU A 94 8.57 -12.40 10.46
N ASP A 95 8.19 -12.89 11.65
CA ASP A 95 6.80 -13.23 11.94
C ASP A 95 5.92 -11.97 12.02
N THR A 96 6.46 -10.84 12.50
CA THR A 96 5.79 -9.54 12.42
C THR A 96 5.56 -9.14 10.96
N PHE A 97 6.58 -9.27 10.10
CA PHE A 97 6.44 -8.99 8.67
C PHE A 97 5.34 -9.83 8.02
N ARG A 98 5.27 -11.13 8.34
CA ARG A 98 4.22 -12.03 7.83
C ARG A 98 2.83 -11.64 8.33
N ARG A 99 2.70 -11.29 9.62
CA ARG A 99 1.43 -10.79 10.18
C ARG A 99 0.95 -9.53 9.45
N VAL A 100 1.83 -8.53 9.31
CA VAL A 100 1.51 -7.27 8.61
C VAL A 100 1.19 -7.52 7.14
N ARG A 101 1.94 -8.40 6.47
CA ARG A 101 1.65 -8.83 5.09
C ARG A 101 0.24 -9.40 4.96
N ASP A 102 -0.15 -10.32 5.83
CA ASP A 102 -1.45 -11.00 5.77
C ASP A 102 -2.59 -10.03 6.11
N GLU A 103 -2.36 -9.10 7.03
CA GLU A 103 -3.31 -8.03 7.35
C GLU A 103 -3.50 -7.06 6.16
N ILE A 104 -2.40 -6.63 5.52
CA ILE A 104 -2.46 -5.83 4.29
C ILE A 104 -3.25 -6.55 3.22
N LYS A 105 -3.00 -7.85 3.03
CA LYS A 105 -3.70 -8.67 2.02
C LYS A 105 -5.21 -8.61 2.23
N GLN A 106 -5.69 -8.89 3.44
CA GLN A 106 -7.12 -8.88 3.75
C GLN A 106 -7.76 -7.51 3.51
N ARG A 107 -7.06 -6.43 3.89
CA ARG A 107 -7.56 -5.07 3.70
C ARG A 107 -7.61 -4.67 2.22
N VAL A 108 -6.60 -5.05 1.43
CA VAL A 108 -6.58 -4.83 -0.03
C VAL A 108 -7.70 -5.62 -0.70
N GLU A 109 -7.90 -6.89 -0.34
CA GLU A 109 -9.00 -7.72 -0.86
C GLU A 109 -10.36 -7.07 -0.57
N GLY A 110 -10.57 -6.60 0.66
CA GLY A 110 -11.79 -5.89 1.04
C GLY A 110 -11.98 -4.57 0.28
N LEU A 111 -10.92 -3.82 0.05
CA LEU A 111 -10.96 -2.56 -0.71
C LEU A 111 -11.40 -2.80 -2.16
N ILE A 112 -10.77 -3.76 -2.83
CA ILE A 112 -11.09 -4.11 -4.23
C ILE A 112 -12.51 -4.67 -4.33
N ALA A 113 -12.92 -5.53 -3.40
CA ALA A 113 -14.28 -6.09 -3.39
C ALA A 113 -15.36 -5.00 -3.21
N ASN A 114 -15.09 -3.96 -2.41
CA ASN A 114 -16.02 -2.85 -2.22
C ASN A 114 -16.07 -1.92 -3.44
N ASP A 115 -14.95 -1.67 -4.12
CA ASP A 115 -14.88 -0.82 -5.31
C ASP A 115 -15.56 -1.47 -6.53
N THR A 116 -15.55 -2.80 -6.63
CA THR A 116 -16.19 -3.53 -7.74
C THR A 116 -17.74 -3.53 -7.64
N ASN A 117 -18.30 -3.08 -6.52
CA ASN A 117 -19.75 -3.03 -6.27
C ASN A 117 -20.35 -1.62 -6.40
N ALA A 118 -19.58 -0.61 -6.81
CA ALA A 118 -20.02 0.77 -7.01
C ALA A 118 -20.33 1.09 -8.49
#